data_AF-A0AAW9IZK6-F1
#
_entry.id   AF-A0AAW9IZK6-F1
#
_cell.length_a   1.000
_cell.length_b   1.000
_cell.length_c   1.000
_cell.angle_alpha   90.00
_cell.angle_beta   90.00
_cell.angle_gamma   90.00
#
_symmetry.space_group_name_H-M   'P 1'
#
loop_
_entity.id
_entity.type
_entity.pdbx_description
1 polymer ?
#
loop_
_entity_poly.entity_id
_entity_poly.type
_entity_poly.pdbx_seq_one_letter_code
_entity_poly.pdbx_strand_id
1 'polypeptide(L)'
;DLRELCLRLGAQMLKLSNVEEDVNKGREVLEEVLRNGQALEKLKELVINQGGDVKVIENKNLFTISEVVHEVKAQEEGYVYELNAEKVGIASLLAGAGRETKDDSIDYGAGIILAKKMGSYVNKGDLLATIYT
;
A
#
# COMPACT_ATOMS: atom_id res chain seq x y z
N ASP A 1 -4.36 4.65 8.49
CA ASP A 1 -4.61 3.21 8.75
C ASP A 1 -3.31 2.42 8.69
N LEU A 2 -2.67 2.24 7.52
CA LEU A 2 -1.51 1.36 7.38
C LEU A 2 -0.35 1.75 8.30
N ARG A 3 0.03 3.04 8.34
CA ARG A 3 1.08 3.54 9.24
C ARG A 3 0.79 3.18 10.70
N GLU A 4 -0.45 3.42 11.15
CA GLU A 4 -0.84 3.17 12.54
C GLU A 4 -0.79 1.68 12.87
N LEU A 5 -1.26 0.82 11.96
CA LEU A 5 -1.18 -0.63 12.12
C LEU A 5 0.28 -1.10 12.19
N CYS A 6 1.14 -0.63 11.29
CA CYS A 6 2.56 -0.98 11.28
C CYS A 6 3.27 -0.55 12.57
N LEU A 7 3.00 0.66 13.08
CA LEU A 7 3.58 1.15 14.33
C LEU A 7 3.11 0.31 15.53
N ARG A 8 1.82 -0.04 15.59
CA ARG A 8 1.28 -0.89 16.66
C ARG A 8 1.91 -2.28 16.66
N LEU A 9 1.94 -2.95 15.50
CA LEU A 9 2.51 -4.28 15.38
C LEU A 9 4.02 -4.26 15.63
N GLY A 10 4.73 -3.29 15.05
CA GLY A 10 6.17 -3.12 15.24
C GLY A 10 6.54 -2.91 16.71
N ALA A 11 5.79 -2.08 17.44
CA ALA A 11 6.06 -1.83 18.86
C ALA A 11 5.89 -3.11 19.70
N GLN A 12 4.89 -3.95 19.38
CA GLN A 12 4.75 -5.28 20.01
C GLN A 12 5.91 -6.21 19.65
N MET A 13 6.42 -6.16 18.41
CA MET A 13 7.58 -6.95 18.00
C MET A 13 8.85 -6.54 18.75
N LEU A 14 9.07 -5.24 19.01
CA LEU A 14 10.20 -4.76 19.82
C LEU A 14 10.14 -5.30 21.24
N LYS A 15 8.95 -5.35 21.84
CA LYS A 15 8.72 -5.97 23.14
C LYS A 15 9.00 -7.47 23.14
N LEU A 16 8.43 -8.21 22.18
CA LEU A 16 8.60 -9.66 22.10
C LEU A 16 10.04 -10.09 21.80
N SER A 17 10.83 -9.22 21.17
CA SER A 17 12.26 -9.44 20.90
C SER A 17 13.17 -8.94 22.01
N ASN A 18 12.63 -8.45 23.13
CA ASN A 18 13.37 -7.85 24.25
C ASN A 18 14.26 -6.66 23.85
N VAL A 19 13.90 -5.95 22.77
CA VAL A 19 14.61 -4.73 22.32
C VAL A 19 14.12 -3.50 23.11
N GLU A 20 12.83 -3.44 23.42
CA GLU A 20 12.22 -2.38 24.25
C GLU A 20 10.99 -2.96 24.97
N GLU A 21 10.96 -2.90 26.31
CA GLU A 21 9.91 -3.52 27.12
C GLU A 21 8.60 -2.71 27.15
N ASP A 22 8.71 -1.38 27.00
CA ASP A 22 7.57 -0.47 26.97
C ASP A 22 7.10 -0.23 25.53
N VAL A 23 5.89 -0.70 25.22
CA VAL A 23 5.28 -0.57 23.90
C VAL A 23 5.14 0.90 23.45
N ASN A 24 4.93 1.84 24.38
CA ASN A 24 4.82 3.26 24.02
C ASN A 24 6.17 3.83 23.60
N LYS A 25 7.24 3.52 24.34
CA LYS A 25 8.61 3.89 23.95
C LYS A 25 9.04 3.20 22.66
N GLY A 26 8.68 1.93 22.49
CA GLY A 26 8.92 1.19 21.26
C GLY A 26 8.28 1.87 20.04
N ARG A 27 7.07 2.40 20.21
CA ARG A 27 6.43 3.22 19.17
C ARG A 27 7.22 4.50 18.88
N GLU A 28 7.66 5.23 19.89
CA GLU A 28 8.45 6.46 19.71
C GLU A 28 9.75 6.18 18.93
N VAL A 29 10.43 5.08 19.25
CA VAL A 29 11.62 4.61 18.52
C VAL A 29 11.30 4.34 17.04
N LEU A 30 10.20 3.66 16.74
CA LEU A 30 9.80 3.38 15.36
C LEU A 30 9.42 4.66 14.60
N GLU A 31 8.74 5.60 15.26
CA GLU A 31 8.41 6.90 14.68
C GLU A 31 9.67 7.72 14.37
N GLU A 32 10.70 7.65 15.24
CA GLU A 32 12.01 8.26 15.01
C GLU A 32 12.70 7.67 13.78
N VAL A 33 12.79 6.34 13.69
CA VAL A 33 13.42 5.59 12.59
C VAL A 33 12.73 5.84 11.25
N LEU A 34 11.41 6.07 11.26
CA LEU A 34 10.67 6.52 10.08
C LEU A 34 11.01 7.97 9.72
N ARG A 35 11.11 8.85 10.71
CA ARG A 35 11.32 10.29 10.50
C ARG A 35 12.73 10.61 10.01
N ASN A 36 13.74 9.92 10.53
CA ASN A 36 15.15 10.16 10.22
C ASN A 36 15.64 9.38 8.97
N GLY A 37 14.76 8.60 8.33
CA GLY A 37 15.07 7.88 7.10
C GLY A 37 15.74 6.52 7.28
N GLN A 38 16.10 6.11 8.50
CA GLN A 38 16.73 4.81 8.76
C GLN A 38 15.89 3.62 8.27
N ALA A 39 14.55 3.72 8.36
CA ALA A 39 13.65 2.70 7.81
C ALA A 39 13.83 2.50 6.30
N LEU A 40 13.99 3.61 5.55
CA LEU A 40 14.16 3.58 4.10
C LEU A 40 15.53 3.00 3.73
N GLU A 41 16.58 3.40 4.43
CA GLU A 41 17.92 2.85 4.21
C GLU A 41 17.99 1.34 4.50
N LYS A 42 17.31 0.88 5.55
CA LYS A 42 17.20 -0.57 5.82
C LYS A 42 16.44 -1.32 4.71
N LEU A 43 15.41 -0.70 4.11
CA LEU A 43 14.72 -1.27 2.94
C LEU A 43 15.65 -1.37 1.73
N LYS A 44 16.47 -0.35 1.47
CA LYS A 44 17.48 -0.39 0.40
C LYS A 44 18.49 -1.52 0.60
N GLU A 45 19.02 -1.67 1.81
CA GLU A 45 19.90 -2.79 2.17
C GLU A 45 19.23 -4.14 1.91
N LEU A 46 17.97 -4.31 2.33
CA LEU A 46 17.21 -5.55 2.15
C LEU A 46 17.05 -5.93 0.66
N VAL A 47 16.79 -4.94 -0.20
CA VAL A 47 16.65 -5.14 -1.65
C VAL A 47 17.99 -5.49 -2.29
N ILE A 48 19.06 -4.77 -1.94
CA ILE A 48 20.42 -5.05 -2.45
C ILE A 48 20.87 -6.46 -2.08
N ASN A 49 20.63 -6.87 -0.83
CA ASN A 49 21.02 -8.19 -0.33
C ASN A 49 20.32 -9.37 -1.04
N GLN A 50 19.24 -9.10 -1.78
CA GLN A 50 18.51 -10.08 -2.58
C GLN A 50 18.73 -9.89 -4.09
N GLY A 51 19.65 -9.01 -4.50
CA GLY A 51 19.99 -8.75 -5.90
C GLY A 51 19.01 -7.83 -6.63
N GLY A 52 18.15 -7.10 -5.92
CA GLY A 52 17.22 -6.14 -6.54
C GLY A 52 17.87 -4.80 -6.87
N ASP A 53 17.25 -4.06 -7.79
CA ASP A 53 17.69 -2.70 -8.16
C ASP A 53 17.18 -1.67 -7.16
N VAL A 54 18.07 -1.09 -6.35
CA VAL A 54 17.73 -0.05 -5.37
C VAL A 54 17.20 1.24 -6.02
N LYS A 55 17.52 1.50 -7.29
CA LYS A 55 17.10 2.72 -7.99
C LYS A 55 15.59 2.88 -8.03
N VAL A 56 14.82 1.78 -8.03
CA VAL A 56 13.35 1.81 -8.04
C VAL A 56 12.76 2.39 -6.75
N ILE A 57 13.50 2.30 -5.63
CA ILE A 57 13.11 2.92 -4.35
C ILE A 57 13.29 4.43 -4.41
N GLU A 58 14.35 4.89 -5.08
CA GLU A 58 14.72 6.31 -5.18
C GLU A 58 13.93 7.03 -6.29
N ASN A 59 13.62 6.31 -7.37
CA ASN A 59 12.81 6.78 -8.48
C ASN A 59 11.70 5.78 -8.79
N LYS A 60 10.49 6.08 -8.29
CA LYS A 60 9.30 5.24 -8.47
C LYS A 60 8.84 5.12 -9.92
N ASN A 61 9.26 6.03 -10.81
CA ASN A 61 8.91 5.97 -12.23
C ASN A 61 9.63 4.82 -12.96
N LEU A 62 10.57 4.14 -12.29
CA LEU A 62 11.21 2.93 -12.81
C LEU A 62 10.35 1.68 -12.65
N PHE A 63 9.28 1.73 -11.84
CA PHE A 63 8.30 0.65 -11.80
C PHE A 63 7.48 0.65 -13.10
N THR A 64 7.30 -0.55 -13.66
CA THR A 64 6.32 -0.77 -14.73
C THR A 64 4.93 -0.60 -14.14
N ILE A 65 4.12 0.27 -14.76
CA ILE A 65 2.70 0.44 -14.47
C ILE A 65 1.96 0.11 -15.77
N SER A 66 0.86 -0.63 -15.69
CA SER A 66 0.11 -1.01 -16.88
C SER A 66 -0.49 0.23 -17.55
N GLU A 67 -0.44 0.26 -18.89
CA GLU A 67 -0.67 1.47 -19.67
C GLU A 67 -2.15 1.86 -19.75
N VAL A 68 -3.06 0.90 -19.58
CA VAL A 68 -4.49 1.17 -19.67
C VAL A 68 -5.01 1.61 -18.31
N VAL A 69 -5.54 2.83 -18.28
CA VAL A 69 -6.02 3.49 -17.05
C VAL A 69 -7.52 3.74 -17.14
N HIS A 70 -8.27 3.23 -16.17
CA HIS A 70 -9.70 3.44 -16.04
C HIS A 70 -10.05 4.18 -14.75
N GLU A 71 -10.71 5.33 -14.88
CA GLU A 71 -11.20 6.11 -13.74
C GLU A 71 -12.60 5.66 -13.31
N VAL A 72 -12.76 5.39 -12.02
CA VAL A 72 -14.06 5.18 -11.37
C VAL A 72 -14.47 6.48 -10.69
N LYS A 73 -15.54 7.11 -11.17
CA LYS A 73 -16.03 8.40 -10.66
C LYS A 73 -17.33 8.25 -9.87
N ALA A 74 -17.51 9.12 -8.88
CA ALA A 74 -18.73 9.22 -8.11
C ALA A 74 -19.90 9.65 -9.02
N GLN A 75 -20.99 8.88 -9.01
CA GLN A 75 -22.17 9.18 -9.83
C GLN A 75 -23.08 10.24 -9.19
N GLU A 76 -22.95 10.40 -7.87
CA GLU A 76 -23.73 11.29 -7.01
C GLU A 76 -22.82 11.86 -5.91
N GLU A 77 -23.25 12.93 -5.27
CA GLU A 77 -22.57 13.50 -4.10
C GLU A 77 -23.02 12.84 -2.80
N GLY A 78 -22.16 12.83 -1.80
CA GLY A 78 -22.45 12.24 -0.49
C GLY A 78 -21.20 11.74 0.22
N TYR A 79 -21.39 10.80 1.14
CA TYR A 79 -20.29 10.17 1.87
C TYR A 79 -20.07 8.74 1.38
N VAL A 80 -18.80 8.36 1.20
CA VAL A 80 -18.42 6.97 0.94
C VAL A 80 -18.78 6.13 2.18
N TYR A 81 -19.91 5.45 2.13
CA TYR A 81 -20.43 4.66 3.25
C TYR A 81 -19.74 3.30 3.39
N GLU A 82 -19.51 2.62 2.27
CA GLU A 82 -18.98 1.26 2.23
C GLU A 82 -17.93 1.10 1.13
N LEU A 83 -16.89 0.31 1.44
CA LEU A 83 -15.94 -0.21 0.46
C LEU A 83 -15.79 -1.72 0.70
N ASN A 84 -16.36 -2.54 -0.17
CA ASN A 84 -16.25 -3.99 -0.06
C ASN A 84 -14.85 -4.45 -0.52
N ALA A 85 -13.98 -4.74 0.45
CA ALA A 85 -12.58 -5.11 0.18
C ALA A 85 -12.43 -6.39 -0.65
N GLU A 86 -13.31 -7.38 -0.48
CA GLU A 86 -13.28 -8.62 -1.26
C GLU A 86 -13.56 -8.35 -2.74
N LYS A 87 -14.62 -7.58 -3.04
CA LYS A 87 -14.95 -7.21 -4.43
C LYS A 87 -13.85 -6.36 -5.07
N VAL A 88 -13.22 -5.47 -4.32
CA VAL A 88 -12.05 -4.70 -4.80
C VAL A 88 -10.87 -5.63 -5.09
N GLY A 89 -10.62 -6.63 -4.23
CA GLY A 89 -9.59 -7.65 -4.45
C GLY A 89 -9.84 -8.47 -5.72
N ILE A 90 -11.08 -8.94 -5.92
CA ILE A 90 -11.49 -9.65 -7.14
C ILE A 90 -11.32 -8.75 -8.37
N ALA A 91 -11.74 -7.49 -8.31
CA ALA A 91 -11.55 -6.55 -9.41
C ALA A 91 -10.06 -6.32 -9.73
N SER A 92 -9.19 -6.25 -8.70
CA SER A 92 -7.74 -6.14 -8.88
C SER A 92 -7.12 -7.40 -9.50
N LEU A 93 -7.66 -8.59 -9.16
CA LEU A 93 -7.26 -9.85 -9.79
C LEU A 93 -7.66 -9.88 -11.27
N LEU A 94 -8.90 -9.49 -11.59
CA LEU A 94 -9.39 -9.40 -12.97
C LEU A 94 -8.64 -8.35 -13.80
N ALA A 95 -8.08 -7.33 -13.15
CA ALA A 95 -7.19 -6.35 -13.76
C ALA A 95 -5.79 -6.93 -14.11
N GLY A 96 -5.44 -8.12 -13.61
CA GLY A 96 -4.15 -8.78 -13.87
C GLY A 96 -3.21 -8.83 -12.68
N ALA A 97 -3.55 -8.19 -11.54
CA ALA A 97 -2.68 -8.10 -10.36
C ALA A 97 -2.70 -9.37 -9.47
N GLY A 98 -3.31 -10.46 -9.94
CA GLY A 98 -3.56 -11.66 -9.16
C GLY A 98 -3.52 -12.93 -10.00
N ARG A 99 -3.77 -14.05 -9.33
CA ARG A 99 -3.82 -15.38 -9.92
C ARG A 99 -5.13 -16.06 -9.55
N GLU A 100 -5.82 -16.65 -10.51
CA GLU A 100 -6.93 -17.57 -10.24
C GLU A 100 -6.39 -18.97 -9.95
N THR A 101 -5.35 -19.37 -10.70
CA THR A 101 -4.66 -20.66 -10.58
C THR A 101 -3.17 -20.47 -10.27
N LYS A 102 -2.48 -21.53 -9.82
CA LYS A 102 -1.04 -21.44 -9.50
C LYS A 102 -0.18 -21.09 -10.72
N ASP A 103 -0.65 -21.42 -11.92
CA ASP A 103 0.13 -21.31 -13.15
C ASP A 103 -0.07 -19.96 -13.86
N ASP A 104 -1.01 -19.14 -13.39
CA ASP A 104 -1.30 -17.84 -14.00
C ASP A 104 -0.12 -16.86 -13.85
N SER A 105 0.15 -16.09 -14.90
CA SER A 105 1.07 -14.96 -14.82
C SER A 105 0.42 -13.78 -14.10
N ILE A 106 1.23 -13.00 -13.37
CA ILE A 106 0.80 -11.73 -12.78
C ILE A 106 1.32 -10.59 -13.65
N ASP A 107 0.47 -9.62 -13.94
CA ASP A 107 0.92 -8.29 -14.36
C ASP A 107 1.27 -7.47 -13.11
N TYR A 108 2.57 -7.19 -12.93
CA TYR A 108 3.07 -6.43 -11.79
C TYR A 108 2.78 -4.92 -11.87
N GLY A 109 2.36 -4.43 -13.03
CA GLY A 109 1.93 -3.04 -13.23
C GLY A 109 0.44 -2.82 -13.02
N ALA A 110 -0.35 -3.89 -12.95
CA ALA A 110 -1.79 -3.83 -12.82
C ALA A 110 -2.24 -3.65 -11.36
N GLY A 111 -3.45 -3.13 -11.17
CA GLY A 111 -4.06 -3.02 -9.85
C GLY A 111 -5.00 -1.83 -9.70
N ILE A 112 -5.37 -1.53 -8.45
CA ILE A 112 -6.34 -0.47 -8.13
C ILE A 112 -5.76 0.48 -7.10
N ILE A 113 -5.79 1.78 -7.40
CA ILE A 113 -5.49 2.86 -6.46
C ILE A 113 -6.81 3.51 -6.02
N LEU A 114 -7.10 3.46 -4.73
CA LEU A 114 -8.27 4.14 -4.15
C LEU A 114 -7.93 5.61 -3.88
N ALA A 115 -8.70 6.52 -4.47
CA ALA A 115 -8.55 7.97 -4.29
C ALA A 115 -9.32 8.49 -3.05
N LYS A 116 -10.35 7.77 -2.60
CA LYS A 116 -11.20 8.12 -1.46
C LYS A 116 -11.28 6.95 -0.48
N LYS A 117 -11.41 7.26 0.81
CA LYS A 117 -11.60 6.28 1.90
C LYS A 117 -13.04 6.30 2.40
N MET A 118 -13.46 5.25 3.12
CA MET A 118 -14.72 5.28 3.85
C MET A 118 -14.82 6.51 4.76
N GLY A 119 -16.00 7.13 4.79
CA GLY A 119 -16.27 8.38 5.49
C GLY A 119 -15.84 9.65 4.75
N SER A 120 -15.23 9.54 3.56
CA SER A 120 -14.90 10.72 2.75
C SER A 120 -16.15 11.30 2.11
N TYR A 121 -16.34 12.61 2.19
CA TYR A 121 -17.30 13.31 1.34
C TYR A 121 -16.79 13.38 -0.11
N VAL A 122 -17.68 13.22 -1.07
CA VAL A 122 -17.42 13.27 -2.51
C VAL A 122 -18.51 14.06 -3.20
N ASN A 123 -18.13 14.80 -4.25
CA ASN A 123 -19.09 15.40 -5.18
C ASN A 123 -19.34 14.45 -6.36
N LYS A 124 -20.45 14.65 -7.08
CA LYS A 124 -20.66 13.98 -8.37
C LYS A 124 -19.50 14.29 -9.32
N GLY A 125 -18.89 13.24 -9.87
CA GLY A 125 -17.73 13.31 -10.76
C GLY A 125 -16.37 13.18 -10.08
N ASP A 126 -16.30 13.23 -8.74
CA ASP A 126 -15.05 13.01 -8.00
C ASP A 126 -14.47 11.63 -8.30
N LEU A 127 -13.15 11.55 -8.42
CA LEU A 127 -12.44 10.27 -8.56
C LEU A 127 -12.58 9.46 -7.27
N LEU A 128 -13.04 8.22 -7.41
CA LEU A 128 -13.12 7.23 -6.33
C LEU A 128 -11.94 6.25 -6.37
N ALA A 129 -11.61 5.76 -7.56
CA ALA A 129 -10.51 4.82 -7.78
C ALA A 129 -9.97 4.91 -9.20
N THR A 130 -8.76 4.42 -9.40
CA THR A 130 -8.10 4.27 -10.71
C THR A 130 -7.68 2.82 -10.86
N ILE A 131 -8.07 2.18 -11.95
CA ILE A 131 -7.75 0.79 -12.29
C ILE A 131 -6.67 0.82 -13.39
N TYR A 132 -5.61 0.06 -13.20
CA TYR A 132 -4.52 -0.15 -14.15
C TYR A 132 -4.60 -1.59 -14.67
N THR A 133 -4.60 -1.77 -15.99
CA THR A 133 -4.69 -3.06 -16.69
C THR A 133 -3.77 -3.14 -17.90
#